data_AF-A0A0A0LKG2-F1
#
_entry.id   AF-A0A0A0LKG2-F1
#
_cell.length_a   1.000
_cell.length_b   1.000
_cell.length_c   1.000
_cell.angle_alpha   90.00
_cell.angle_beta   90.00
_cell.angle_gamma   90.00
#
_symmetry.space_group_name_H-M   'P 1'
#
loop_
_entity.id
_entity.type
_entity.pdbx_description
1 polymer ?
#
loop_
_entity_poly.entity_id
_entity_poly.type
_entity_poly.pdbx_seq_one_letter_code
_entity_poly.pdbx_strand_id
1 'polypeptide(L)'
;MELPLWLVLMFKDGRRPKTWGMTGEESNPALLFRLYVEYGRYTEATHLLLEYMESFASMAPADLINRKRPFSICFPYNAVQYLWCKIDELIRSGHMVDACEKLRNLLHGALLNHLKLLKVEGDDILSAVA
;
A
#
# COMPACT_ATOMS: atom_id res chain seq x y z
N MET A 1 -22.09 1.47 -2.36
CA MET A 1 -22.19 0.08 -1.89
C MET A 1 -21.20 -0.09 -0.76
N GLU A 2 -21.60 -0.63 0.38
CA GLU A 2 -20.71 -0.82 1.53
C GLU A 2 -19.92 -2.13 1.41
N LEU A 3 -18.65 -2.12 1.78
CA LEU A 3 -17.80 -3.31 1.78
C LEU A 3 -18.13 -4.17 3.01
N PRO A 4 -18.49 -5.45 2.87
CA PRO A 4 -18.84 -6.29 4.01
C PRO A 4 -17.72 -6.42 5.04
N LEU A 5 -18.05 -6.29 6.34
CA LEU A 5 -17.08 -6.32 7.44
C LEU A 5 -16.27 -7.62 7.50
N TRP A 6 -16.89 -8.76 7.18
CA TRP A 6 -16.22 -10.06 7.19
C TRP A 6 -15.07 -10.11 6.16
N LEU A 7 -15.25 -9.47 4.99
CA LEU A 7 -14.25 -9.43 3.93
C LEU A 7 -13.05 -8.57 4.33
N VAL A 8 -13.30 -7.43 4.99
CA VAL A 8 -12.26 -6.57 5.55
C VAL A 8 -11.45 -7.30 6.62
N LEU A 9 -12.12 -7.99 7.52
CA LEU A 9 -11.47 -8.74 8.61
C LEU A 9 -10.58 -9.85 8.05
N MET A 10 -11.01 -10.57 7.00
CA MET A 10 -10.20 -11.63 6.38
C MET A 10 -8.82 -11.17 5.94
N PHE A 11 -8.69 -9.95 5.39
CA PHE A 11 -7.41 -9.45 4.93
C PHE A 11 -6.62 -8.63 5.96
N LYS A 12 -7.27 -8.11 7.00
CA LYS A 12 -6.63 -7.29 8.04
C LYS A 12 -6.08 -8.13 9.20
N ASP A 13 -6.67 -9.29 9.50
CA ASP A 13 -6.34 -10.14 10.66
C ASP A 13 -5.16 -11.11 10.44
N GLY A 14 -4.21 -10.81 9.53
CA GLY A 14 -3.03 -11.65 9.24
C GLY A 14 -2.11 -12.01 10.41
N ARG A 15 -2.45 -11.59 11.64
CA ARG A 15 -1.78 -11.93 12.90
C ARG A 15 -2.49 -12.97 13.78
N ARG A 16 -3.69 -13.48 13.43
CA ARG A 16 -4.31 -14.58 14.17
C ARG A 16 -4.57 -15.77 13.25
N PRO A 17 -4.08 -16.98 13.60
CA PRO A 17 -4.47 -18.19 12.90
C PRO A 17 -5.94 -18.47 13.24
N LYS A 18 -6.87 -17.93 12.46
CA LYS A 18 -8.26 -18.37 12.47
C LYS A 18 -8.30 -19.63 11.62
N THR A 19 -8.39 -20.76 12.31
CA THR A 19 -8.75 -22.06 11.78
C THR A 19 -10.06 -21.97 11.01
N TRP A 20 -9.98 -21.76 9.70
CA TRP A 20 -11.07 -22.03 8.77
C TRP A 20 -10.46 -22.65 7.48
N GLY A 21 -10.18 -23.96 7.54
CA GLY A 21 -10.03 -24.84 6.37
C GLY A 21 -8.77 -24.70 5.50
N MET A 22 -7.89 -25.70 5.58
CA MET A 22 -6.96 -26.28 4.59
C MET A 22 -6.24 -25.49 3.46
N THR A 23 -6.35 -24.17 3.35
CA THR A 23 -5.52 -23.38 2.42
C THR A 23 -4.80 -22.29 3.21
N GLY A 24 -3.51 -22.49 3.45
CA GLY A 24 -2.60 -21.52 4.06
C GLY A 24 -2.30 -20.37 3.11
N GLU A 25 -3.34 -19.66 2.67
CA GLU A 25 -3.19 -18.46 1.86
C GLU A 25 -3.11 -17.26 2.83
N GLU A 26 -1.90 -16.77 3.03
CA GLU A 26 -1.62 -15.60 3.86
C GLU A 26 -2.45 -14.41 3.39
N SER A 27 -2.99 -13.63 4.34
CA SER A 27 -3.74 -12.41 4.04
C SER A 27 -2.94 -11.48 3.12
N ASN A 28 -3.41 -11.25 1.90
CA ASN A 28 -2.68 -10.46 0.91
C ASN A 28 -3.10 -8.96 0.98
N PRO A 29 -2.23 -8.06 1.49
CA PRO A 29 -2.54 -6.63 1.57
C PRO A 29 -2.80 -5.98 0.20
N ALA A 30 -2.26 -6.57 -0.89
CA ALA A 30 -2.51 -6.14 -2.27
C ALA A 30 -4.00 -6.22 -2.65
N LEU A 31 -4.63 -7.34 -2.29
CA LEU A 31 -6.01 -7.63 -2.61
C LEU A 31 -6.94 -6.73 -1.80
N LEU A 32 -6.64 -6.53 -0.52
CA LEU A 32 -7.39 -5.60 0.32
C LEU A 32 -7.30 -4.16 -0.17
N PHE A 33 -6.10 -3.72 -0.56
CA PHE A 33 -5.91 -2.40 -1.14
C PHE A 33 -6.76 -2.22 -2.39
N ARG A 34 -6.70 -3.19 -3.31
CA ARG A 34 -7.52 -3.16 -4.53
C ARG A 34 -9.02 -3.11 -4.21
N LEU A 35 -9.49 -3.90 -3.26
CA LEU A 35 -10.89 -3.87 -2.82
C LEU A 35 -11.28 -2.50 -2.26
N TYR A 36 -10.44 -1.86 -1.45
CA TYR A 36 -10.73 -0.52 -0.95
C TYR A 36 -10.83 0.51 -2.08
N VAL A 37 -9.92 0.45 -3.04
CA VAL A 37 -9.91 1.35 -4.20
C VAL A 37 -11.17 1.15 -5.06
N GLU A 38 -11.53 -0.10 -5.38
CA GLU A 38 -12.70 -0.42 -6.21
C GLU A 38 -14.03 -0.05 -5.54
N TYR A 39 -14.11 -0.10 -4.20
CA TYR A 39 -15.30 0.27 -3.44
C TYR A 39 -15.35 1.76 -3.03
N GLY A 40 -14.40 2.58 -3.49
CA GLY A 40 -14.36 4.01 -3.18
C GLY A 40 -13.93 4.36 -1.76
N ARG A 41 -13.32 3.40 -1.04
CA ARG A 41 -12.76 3.59 0.31
C ARG A 41 -11.34 4.16 0.23
N TYR A 42 -11.22 5.35 -0.34
CA TYR A 42 -9.93 5.96 -0.69
C TYR A 42 -9.07 6.32 0.53
N THR A 43 -9.70 6.65 1.66
CA THR A 43 -9.01 6.92 2.92
C THR A 43 -8.31 5.67 3.43
N GLU A 44 -9.04 4.56 3.47
CA GLU A 44 -8.53 3.27 3.94
C GLU A 44 -7.51 2.67 2.98
N ALA A 45 -7.71 2.83 1.67
CA ALA A 45 -6.71 2.48 0.67
C ALA A 45 -5.40 3.25 0.89
N THR A 46 -5.48 4.57 1.04
CA THR A 46 -4.30 5.41 1.30
C THR A 46 -3.59 5.00 2.58
N HIS A 47 -4.31 4.85 3.70
CA HIS A 47 -3.68 4.45 4.97
C HIS A 47 -3.04 3.06 4.89
N LEU A 48 -3.67 2.09 4.25
CA LEU A 48 -3.09 0.75 4.09
C LEU A 48 -1.77 0.79 3.29
N LEU A 49 -1.71 1.63 2.25
CA LEU A 49 -0.49 1.83 1.48
C LEU A 49 0.61 2.50 2.31
N LEU A 50 0.25 3.50 3.13
CA LEU A 50 1.18 4.17 4.05
C LEU A 50 1.76 3.19 5.07
N GLU A 51 0.90 2.44 5.77
CA GLU A 51 1.30 1.43 6.76
C GLU A 51 2.26 0.40 6.15
N TYR A 52 2.02 0.00 4.90
CA TYR A 52 2.90 -0.92 4.18
C TYR A 52 4.25 -0.28 3.84
N MET A 53 4.27 0.96 3.34
CA MET A 53 5.50 1.69 3.04
C MET A 53 6.35 1.97 4.29
N GLU A 54 5.71 2.31 5.41
CA GLU A 54 6.38 2.50 6.70
C GLU A 54 6.95 1.19 7.25
N SER A 55 6.17 0.10 7.18
CA SER A 55 6.64 -1.23 7.54
C SER A 55 7.86 -1.63 6.71
N PHE A 56 7.86 -1.31 5.42
CA PHE A 56 9.01 -1.51 4.54
C PHE A 56 10.22 -0.68 4.96
N ALA A 57 10.03 0.61 5.24
CA ALA A 57 11.12 1.51 5.66
C ALA A 57 11.73 1.12 7.02
N SER A 58 10.97 0.44 7.89
CA SER A 58 11.42 -0.01 9.21
C SER A 58 12.22 -1.31 9.22
N MET A 59 12.34 -2.01 8.08
CA MET A 59 13.02 -3.32 8.01
C MET A 59 14.54 -3.19 7.95
N ALA A 60 15.22 -4.14 8.60
CA ALA A 60 16.67 -4.21 8.57
C ALA A 60 17.19 -4.56 7.17
N PRO A 61 18.34 -4.01 6.74
CA PRO A 61 18.86 -4.21 5.38
C PRO A 61 19.10 -5.68 4.98
N ALA A 62 19.40 -6.54 5.96
CA ALA A 62 19.62 -7.98 5.74
C ALA A 62 18.35 -8.72 5.27
N ASP A 63 17.15 -8.19 5.58
CA ASP A 63 15.87 -8.78 5.20
C ASP A 63 15.33 -8.24 3.86
N LEU A 64 15.99 -7.23 3.26
CA LEU A 64 15.55 -6.57 2.01
C LEU A 64 15.65 -7.49 0.78
N ILE A 65 16.70 -8.31 0.67
CA ILE A 65 16.94 -9.17 -0.51
C ILE A 65 15.83 -10.23 -0.67
N ASN A 66 15.33 -10.77 0.45
CA ASN A 66 14.20 -11.70 0.45
C ASN A 66 12.84 -11.02 0.16
N ARG A 67 12.78 -9.67 0.17
CA ARG A 67 11.52 -8.90 0.10
C ARG A 67 11.42 -7.91 -1.08
N LYS A 68 12.46 -7.73 -1.89
CA LYS A 68 12.36 -6.94 -3.14
C LYS A 68 11.35 -7.53 -4.15
N ARG A 69 11.13 -8.84 -4.14
CA ARG A 69 10.10 -9.51 -4.98
C ARG A 69 8.67 -9.08 -4.64
N PRO A 70 8.22 -9.09 -3.37
CA PRO A 70 6.84 -8.73 -3.05
C PRO A 70 6.49 -7.25 -3.27
N PHE A 71 7.37 -6.24 -3.21
CA PHE A 71 6.88 -4.85 -3.43
C PHE A 71 6.33 -4.62 -4.86
N SER A 72 6.99 -5.20 -5.88
CA SER A 72 6.52 -5.18 -7.27
C SER A 72 5.31 -6.10 -7.52
N ILE A 73 5.02 -7.03 -6.61
CA ILE A 73 3.95 -8.04 -6.72
C ILE A 73 2.74 -7.69 -5.82
N CYS A 74 2.95 -6.95 -4.72
CA CYS A 74 2.00 -6.74 -3.62
C CYS A 74 1.30 -5.38 -3.67
N PHE A 75 1.74 -4.41 -4.47
CA PHE A 75 0.94 -3.22 -4.76
C PHE A 75 1.09 -2.92 -6.24
N PRO A 76 0.17 -3.44 -7.09
CA PRO A 76 0.33 -3.26 -8.52
C PRO A 76 0.21 -1.76 -8.82
N TYR A 77 1.19 -1.23 -9.55
CA TYR A 77 1.31 0.20 -9.85
C TYR A 77 0.01 0.79 -10.42
N ASN A 78 -0.74 -0.02 -11.18
CA ASN A 78 -2.04 0.35 -11.72
C ASN A 78 -3.07 0.72 -10.63
N ALA A 79 -3.07 0.07 -9.47
CA ALA A 79 -4.03 0.32 -8.40
C ALA A 79 -3.66 1.60 -7.62
N VAL A 80 -2.36 1.85 -7.43
CA VAL A 80 -1.86 3.11 -6.86
C VAL A 80 -2.16 4.28 -7.80
N GLN A 81 -1.91 4.10 -9.10
CA GLN A 81 -2.24 5.08 -10.13
C GLN A 81 -3.75 5.34 -10.21
N TYR A 82 -4.56 4.28 -10.14
CA TYR A 82 -6.02 4.42 -10.16
C TYR A 82 -6.53 5.16 -8.91
N LEU A 83 -6.00 4.86 -7.72
CA LEU A 83 -6.29 5.61 -6.50
C LEU A 83 -5.96 7.10 -6.68
N TRP A 84 -4.79 7.41 -7.22
CA TRP A 84 -4.37 8.78 -7.50
C TRP A 84 -5.35 9.50 -8.45
N CYS A 85 -5.68 8.87 -9.58
CA CYS A 85 -6.62 9.42 -10.55
C CYS A 85 -8.00 9.66 -9.93
N LYS A 86 -8.50 8.74 -9.10
CA LYS A 86 -9.81 8.89 -8.44
C LYS A 86 -9.84 10.03 -7.43
N ILE A 87 -8.76 10.20 -6.66
CA ILE A 87 -8.64 11.35 -5.74
C ILE A 87 -8.63 12.66 -6.53
N ASP A 88 -7.90 12.72 -7.65
CA ASP A 88 -7.85 13.94 -8.48
C ASP A 88 -9.18 14.25 -9.17
N GLU A 89 -9.90 13.23 -9.66
CA GLU A 89 -11.27 13.37 -10.19
C GLU A 89 -12.24 13.94 -9.12
N LEU A 90 -12.15 13.47 -7.87
CA LEU A 90 -12.96 13.99 -6.77
C LEU A 90 -12.65 15.46 -6.47
N ILE A 91 -11.37 15.83 -6.44
CA ILE A 91 -10.94 17.23 -6.26
C ILE A 91 -11.50 18.10 -7.38
N ARG A 92 -11.34 17.67 -8.64
CA ARG A 92 -11.79 18.42 -9.82
C ARG A 92 -13.30 18.57 -9.90
N SER A 93 -14.05 17.60 -9.38
CA SER A 93 -15.51 17.63 -9.29
C SER A 93 -16.04 18.42 -8.09
N GLY A 94 -15.17 18.97 -7.23
CA GLY A 94 -15.56 19.75 -6.06
C GLY A 94 -16.07 18.89 -4.88
N HIS A 95 -15.97 17.56 -4.98
CA HIS A 95 -16.43 16.65 -3.94
C HIS A 95 -15.36 16.45 -2.87
N MET A 96 -15.67 16.87 -1.63
CA MET A 96 -14.82 16.63 -0.45
C MET A 96 -13.36 17.09 -0.66
N VAL A 97 -13.18 18.25 -1.29
CA VAL A 97 -11.88 18.77 -1.75
C VAL A 97 -10.82 18.75 -0.66
N ASP A 98 -11.10 19.26 0.53
CA ASP A 98 -10.13 19.31 1.64
C ASP A 98 -9.66 17.92 2.09
N ALA A 99 -10.56 16.94 2.10
CA ALA A 99 -10.23 15.57 2.48
C ALA A 99 -9.39 14.88 1.39
N CYS A 100 -9.78 15.08 0.13
CA CYS A 100 -9.05 14.53 -1.02
C CYS A 100 -7.65 15.15 -1.17
N GLU A 101 -7.52 16.45 -0.96
CA GLU A 101 -6.22 17.15 -0.92
C GLU A 101 -5.29 16.59 0.15
N LYS A 102 -5.81 16.34 1.37
CA LYS A 102 -5.04 15.69 2.44
C LYS A 102 -4.56 14.30 2.03
N LEU A 103 -5.44 13.48 1.45
CA LEU A 103 -5.08 12.13 0.97
C LEU A 103 -4.03 12.20 -0.14
N ARG A 104 -4.19 13.12 -1.10
CA ARG A 104 -3.22 13.33 -2.19
C ARG A 104 -1.84 13.69 -1.65
N ASN A 105 -1.78 14.61 -0.69
CA ASN A 105 -0.52 15.05 -0.09
C ASN A 105 0.16 13.93 0.70
N LEU A 106 -0.59 13.13 1.46
CA LEU A 106 -0.07 11.96 2.15
C LEU A 106 0.49 10.93 1.16
N LEU A 107 -0.27 10.60 0.13
CA LEU A 107 0.13 9.66 -0.91
C LEU A 107 1.40 10.11 -1.63
N HIS A 108 1.46 11.40 -2.01
CA HIS A 108 2.61 11.99 -2.66
C HIS A 108 3.86 11.97 -1.77
N GLY A 109 3.72 12.36 -0.51
CA GLY A 109 4.82 12.37 0.46
C GLY A 109 5.40 10.98 0.69
N ALA A 110 4.55 9.97 0.84
CA ALA A 110 4.98 8.59 1.05
C ALA A 110 5.68 7.99 -0.19
N LEU A 111 5.13 8.22 -1.39
CA LEU A 111 5.75 7.78 -2.64
C LEU A 111 7.12 8.43 -2.86
N LEU A 112 7.25 9.74 -2.59
CA LEU A 112 8.54 10.43 -2.67
C LEU A 112 9.55 9.89 -1.66
N ASN A 113 9.13 9.63 -0.42
CA ASN A 113 10.00 9.05 0.60
C ASN A 113 10.44 7.63 0.22
N HIS A 114 9.52 6.81 -0.30
CA HIS A 114 9.85 5.48 -0.79
C HIS A 114 10.86 5.53 -1.95
N LEU A 115 10.67 6.43 -2.92
CA LEU A 115 11.62 6.63 -4.01
C LEU A 115 13.00 7.06 -3.53
N LYS A 116 13.07 7.95 -2.53
CA LYS A 116 14.34 8.36 -1.90
C LYS A 116 15.05 7.18 -1.23
N LEU A 117 14.32 6.35 -0.49
CA LEU A 117 14.87 5.16 0.16
C LEU A 117 15.45 4.19 -0.87
N LEU A 118 14.70 3.90 -1.95
CA LEU A 118 15.19 3.05 -3.04
C LEU A 118 16.46 3.60 -3.71
N LYS A 119 16.58 4.93 -3.82
CA LYS A 119 17.75 5.58 -4.43
C LYS A 119 19.00 5.49 -3.53
N VAL A 120 18.85 5.78 -2.24
CA VAL A 120 19.95 5.68 -1.26
C VAL A 120 20.46 4.24 -1.17
N GLU A 121 19.55 3.26 -1.14
CA GLU A 121 19.92 1.84 -1.17
C GLU A 121 20.66 1.43 -2.46
N GLY A 122 20.30 2.03 -3.60
CA GLY A 122 21.00 1.80 -4.86
C GLY A 122 22.46 2.26 -4.81
N ASP A 123 22.70 3.45 -4.26
CA ASP A 123 24.04 4.03 -4.12
C ASP A 123 24.89 3.24 -3.09
N ASP A 124 24.30 2.81 -1.97
CA ASP A 124 24.98 2.01 -0.95
C ASP A 124 25.39 0.61 -1.46
N ILE A 125 24.54 -0.04 -2.26
CA ILE A 125 24.86 -1.33 -2.88
C ILE A 125 26.00 -1.17 -3.90
N LEU A 126 25.99 -0.09 -4.70
CA LEU A 126 27.06 0.19 -5.66
C LEU A 126 28.39 0.50 -4.96
N SER A 127 28.35 1.19 -3.82
CA SER A 127 29.52 1.49 -2.99
C SER A 127 30.08 0.25 -2.28
N ALA A 128 29.23 -0.67 -1.82
CA ALA A 128 29.65 -1.92 -1.16
C ALA A 128 30.20 -3.00 -2.12
N VAL A 129 29.98 -2.83 -3.43
CA VAL A 129 30.46 -3.74 -4.50
C VAL A 129 31.72 -3.21 -5.20
N ALA A 130 32.11 -1.96 -4.94
CA ALA A 130 33.34 -1.33 -5.45
C ALA A 130 34.54 -1.60 -4.54
#